data_AF-A0AAT9QHT6-F1
#
_entry.id   AF-A0AAT9QHT6-F1
#
_cell.length_a   1.000
_cell.length_b   1.000
_cell.length_c   1.000
_cell.angle_alpha   90.00
_cell.angle_beta   90.00
_cell.angle_gamma   90.00
#
_symmetry.space_group_name_H-M   'P 1'
#
loop_
_entity.id
_entity.type
_entity.pdbx_description
1 polymer ?
#
loop_
_entity_poly.entity_id
_entity_poly.type
_entity_poly.pdbx_seq_one_letter_code
_entity_poly.pdbx_strand_id
1 'polypeptide(L)'
;MGKMKGNRLNTAANVGTFVTGRQQLKQQRNMAANTNALLQQQSAMLEIQKQQAYEADYDRLLNRTDRAVAEGRMSQGEADYALLSARTDRAVAEGRKKPNEAFHELLVARADLDVAEGRQSRDEANAHIDLEWYNHLNPAPKPGTRVTHSFGAMLTASLNSVTAGWYNKEPGVARRWDGVRWTMETMPAAAAKEIARREWQSVTPEGREQKSRTTAGILGILLGFVGAHRFYLGDKGWGVVQAAVFVLTFAFTFGLVGLWGVIEGIMILCKANTFSRDASGVPLK
;
A
#
# COMPACT_ATOMS: atom_id res chain seq x y z
N MET A 1 -47.00 85.21 -53.52
CA MET A 1 -47.18 83.78 -53.17
C MET A 1 -45.85 83.27 -52.63
N GLY A 2 -45.83 82.77 -51.40
CA GLY A 2 -44.65 82.76 -50.50
C GLY A 2 -43.48 81.86 -50.92
N LYS A 3 -42.26 82.35 -50.64
CA LYS A 3 -41.00 81.64 -50.81
C LYS A 3 -40.90 80.45 -49.84
N MET A 4 -40.41 79.33 -50.38
CA MET A 4 -40.17 78.07 -49.69
C MET A 4 -38.95 78.11 -48.75
N LYS A 5 -39.04 77.23 -47.74
CA LYS A 5 -37.99 76.50 -47.01
C LYS A 5 -37.20 77.25 -45.92
N GLY A 6 -37.60 76.93 -44.69
CA GLY A 6 -36.78 77.09 -43.50
C GLY A 6 -37.55 76.67 -42.26
N ASN A 7 -37.83 75.37 -42.10
CA ASN A 7 -38.23 74.86 -40.78
C ASN A 7 -37.27 73.77 -40.32
N ARG A 8 -36.82 73.97 -39.09
CA ARG A 8 -35.62 73.42 -38.47
C ARG A 8 -35.83 71.95 -38.17
N LEU A 9 -34.89 71.10 -38.59
CA LEU A 9 -34.71 69.77 -38.02
C LEU A 9 -34.31 69.97 -36.55
N ASN A 10 -35.28 69.90 -35.63
CA ASN A 10 -34.95 69.56 -34.25
C ASN A 10 -34.65 68.08 -34.23
N THR A 11 -33.38 67.77 -34.46
CA THR A 11 -32.74 66.52 -34.05
C THR A 11 -33.04 66.34 -32.56
N ALA A 12 -34.05 65.54 -32.25
CA ALA A 12 -34.17 64.90 -30.95
C ALA A 12 -32.95 63.99 -30.84
N ALA A 13 -31.86 64.55 -30.29
CA ALA A 13 -30.70 63.80 -29.88
C ALA A 13 -31.19 62.73 -28.93
N ASN A 14 -31.11 61.49 -29.39
CA ASN A 14 -31.24 60.30 -28.58
C ASN A 14 -30.07 60.36 -27.58
N VAL A 15 -30.28 61.01 -26.43
CA VAL A 15 -29.31 61.07 -25.33
C VAL A 15 -29.30 59.69 -24.67
N GLY A 16 -28.68 58.73 -25.35
CA GLY A 16 -28.20 57.50 -24.72
C GLY A 16 -27.13 57.88 -23.72
N THR A 17 -27.40 57.64 -22.44
CA THR A 17 -26.49 57.87 -21.33
C THR A 17 -25.22 57.05 -21.52
N PHE A 18 -24.12 57.71 -21.91
CA PHE A 18 -22.79 57.11 -21.92
C PHE A 18 -22.35 56.84 -20.48
N VAL A 19 -22.58 55.60 -20.01
CA VAL A 19 -22.02 55.10 -18.75
C VAL A 19 -20.50 55.04 -18.91
N THR A 20 -19.79 55.91 -18.19
CA THR A 20 -18.31 56.02 -18.26
C THR A 20 -17.62 54.70 -17.89
N GLY A 21 -16.44 54.40 -18.45
CA GLY A 21 -15.72 53.13 -18.20
C GLY A 21 -15.46 52.82 -16.72
N ARG A 22 -15.35 53.84 -15.85
CA ARG A 22 -15.28 53.67 -14.39
C ARG A 22 -16.58 53.15 -13.77
N GLN A 23 -17.74 53.54 -14.31
CA GLN A 23 -19.04 53.04 -13.87
C GLN A 23 -19.23 51.58 -14.31
N GLN A 24 -18.82 51.22 -15.53
CA GLN A 24 -18.85 49.83 -16.01
C GLN A 24 -17.97 48.92 -15.15
N LEU A 25 -16.76 49.34 -14.80
CA LEU A 25 -15.87 48.58 -13.90
C LEU A 25 -16.45 48.42 -12.50
N LYS A 26 -17.06 49.47 -11.94
CA LYS A 26 -17.78 49.38 -10.65
C LYS A 26 -18.94 48.38 -10.76
N GLN A 27 -19.69 48.41 -11.85
CA GLN A 27 -20.81 47.50 -12.09
C GLN A 27 -20.33 46.05 -12.19
N GLN A 28 -19.25 45.78 -12.93
CA GLN A 28 -18.65 44.44 -13.03
C GLN A 28 -18.13 43.93 -11.68
N ARG A 29 -17.48 44.78 -10.87
CA ARG A 29 -17.03 44.41 -9.52
C ARG A 29 -18.20 44.10 -8.59
N ASN A 30 -19.28 44.87 -8.67
CA ASN A 30 -20.50 44.61 -7.90
C ASN A 30 -21.17 43.32 -8.36
N MET A 31 -21.21 43.04 -9.66
CA MET A 31 -21.72 41.77 -10.19
C MET A 31 -20.87 40.59 -9.69
N ALA A 32 -19.54 40.68 -9.76
CA ALA A 32 -18.62 39.65 -9.28
C ALA A 32 -18.73 39.41 -7.76
N ALA A 33 -18.90 40.48 -6.98
CA ALA A 33 -19.15 40.38 -5.54
C ALA A 33 -20.49 39.70 -5.24
N ASN A 34 -21.55 40.06 -5.98
CA ASN A 34 -22.87 39.45 -5.85
C ASN A 34 -22.86 37.97 -6.26
N THR A 35 -22.14 37.59 -7.32
CA THR A 35 -22.00 36.18 -7.72
C THR A 35 -21.25 35.37 -6.67
N ASN A 36 -20.20 35.92 -6.07
CA ASN A 36 -19.46 35.24 -5.00
C ASN A 36 -20.32 35.08 -3.73
N ALA A 37 -21.09 36.10 -3.37
CA ALA A 37 -22.04 36.03 -2.25
C ALA A 37 -23.12 34.97 -2.50
N LEU A 38 -23.65 34.89 -3.72
CA LEU A 38 -24.63 33.86 -4.09
C LEU A 38 -24.04 32.44 -4.04
N LEU A 39 -22.81 32.26 -4.53
CA LEU A 39 -22.11 30.97 -4.44
C LEU A 39 -21.86 30.56 -2.99
N GLN A 40 -21.45 31.50 -2.14
CA GLN A 40 -21.30 31.26 -0.71
C GLN A 40 -22.62 30.86 -0.07
N GLN A 41 -23.71 31.58 -0.36
CA GLN A 41 -25.04 31.26 0.15
C GLN A 41 -25.50 29.87 -0.32
N GLN A 42 -25.28 29.51 -1.60
CA GLN A 42 -25.61 28.18 -2.12
C GLN A 42 -24.79 27.08 -1.43
N SER A 43 -23.49 27.29 -1.23
CA SER A 43 -22.64 26.32 -0.52
C SER A 43 -23.08 26.14 0.93
N ALA A 44 -23.44 27.21 1.64
CA ALA A 44 -23.95 27.15 3.01
C ALA A 44 -25.29 26.40 3.09
N MET A 45 -26.20 26.67 2.14
CA MET A 45 -27.47 25.95 2.02
C MET A 45 -27.26 24.45 1.76
N LEU A 46 -26.31 24.10 0.90
CA LEU A 46 -25.98 22.70 0.62
C LEU A 46 -25.46 21.98 1.87
N GLU A 47 -24.60 22.63 2.66
CA GLU A 47 -24.12 22.06 3.93
C GLU A 47 -25.25 21.86 4.94
N ILE A 48 -26.18 22.82 5.05
CA ILE A 48 -27.38 22.66 5.89
C ILE A 48 -28.23 21.47 5.42
N GLN A 49 -28.45 21.32 4.11
CA GLN A 49 -29.21 20.18 3.56
C GLN A 49 -28.51 18.84 3.86
N LYS A 50 -27.19 18.77 3.74
CA LYS A 50 -26.42 17.57 4.10
C LYS A 50 -26.58 17.23 5.59
N GLN A 51 -26.53 18.24 6.47
CA GLN A 51 -26.72 18.05 7.91
C GLN A 51 -28.13 17.52 8.22
N GLN A 52 -29.16 18.11 7.63
CA GLN A 52 -30.55 17.67 7.80
C GLN A 52 -30.78 16.24 7.29
N ALA A 53 -30.20 15.90 6.13
CA ALA A 53 -30.29 14.55 5.58
C ALA A 53 -29.63 13.52 6.50
N TYR A 54 -28.44 13.85 7.04
CA TYR A 54 -27.74 12.99 7.98
C TYR A 54 -28.54 12.79 9.28
N GLU A 55 -29.12 13.85 9.84
CA GLU A 55 -29.97 13.75 11.04
C GLU A 55 -31.19 12.86 10.81
N ALA A 56 -31.87 13.02 9.67
CA ALA A 56 -32.98 12.15 9.31
C ALA A 56 -32.56 10.68 9.17
N ASP A 57 -31.38 10.41 8.60
CA ASP A 57 -30.85 9.05 8.48
C ASP A 57 -30.42 8.46 9.83
N TYR A 58 -29.88 9.28 10.73
CA TYR A 58 -29.55 8.88 12.09
C TYR A 58 -30.81 8.53 12.90
N ASP A 59 -31.87 9.33 12.81
CA ASP A 59 -33.15 9.05 13.47
C ASP A 59 -33.80 7.77 12.93
N ARG A 60 -33.69 7.52 11.62
CA ARG A 60 -34.12 6.25 11.02
C ARG A 60 -33.30 5.07 11.53
N LEU A 61 -31.99 5.25 11.74
CA LEU A 61 -31.14 4.20 12.31
C LEU A 61 -31.55 3.91 13.75
N LEU A 62 -31.69 4.94 14.59
CA LEU A 62 -32.13 4.84 15.98
C LEU A 62 -33.45 4.08 16.11
N ASN A 63 -34.48 4.49 15.36
CA ASN A 63 -35.76 3.80 15.38
C ASN A 63 -35.67 2.33 14.92
N ARG A 64 -34.79 2.02 13.94
CA ARG A 64 -34.58 0.65 13.47
C ARG A 64 -33.87 -0.20 14.52
N THR A 65 -32.83 0.34 15.17
CA THR A 65 -32.09 -0.39 16.21
C THR A 65 -32.96 -0.60 17.44
N ASP A 66 -33.70 0.41 17.89
CA ASP A 66 -34.62 0.30 19.04
C ASP A 66 -35.68 -0.77 18.80
N ARG A 67 -36.25 -0.78 17.59
CA ARG A 67 -37.22 -1.81 17.19
C ARG A 67 -36.59 -3.19 17.14
N ALA A 68 -35.38 -3.32 16.59
CA ALA A 68 -34.68 -4.60 16.52
C ALA A 68 -34.35 -5.16 17.91
N VAL A 69 -33.98 -4.30 18.86
CA VAL A 69 -33.77 -4.66 20.27
C VAL A 69 -35.09 -5.10 20.91
N ALA A 70 -36.17 -4.33 20.75
CA ALA A 70 -37.48 -4.68 21.28
C ALA A 70 -38.04 -6.00 20.72
N GLU A 71 -37.73 -6.31 19.45
CA GLU A 71 -38.10 -7.57 18.79
C GLU A 71 -37.14 -8.73 19.09
N GLY A 72 -36.08 -8.51 19.90
CA GLY A 72 -35.09 -9.52 20.25
C GLY A 72 -34.19 -9.96 19.10
N ARG A 73 -34.12 -9.19 18.01
CA ARG A 73 -33.28 -9.48 16.83
C ARG A 73 -31.85 -8.95 16.95
N MET A 74 -31.61 -8.05 17.92
CA MET A 74 -30.35 -7.36 18.13
C MET A 74 -30.15 -7.15 19.63
N SER A 75 -28.91 -7.24 20.12
CA SER A 75 -28.60 -6.89 21.51
C SER A 75 -28.55 -5.36 21.71
N GLN A 76 -28.70 -4.88 22.96
CA GLN A 76 -28.53 -3.46 23.25
C GLN A 76 -27.13 -2.97 22.85
N GLY A 77 -26.09 -3.78 23.09
CA GLY A 77 -24.72 -3.42 22.73
C GLY A 77 -24.49 -3.35 21.22
N GLU A 78 -25.14 -4.21 20.44
CA GLU A 78 -25.09 -4.14 18.97
C GLU A 78 -25.78 -2.87 18.44
N ALA A 79 -26.88 -2.46 19.05
CA ALA A 79 -27.55 -1.19 18.74
C ALA A 79 -26.64 0.01 19.06
N ASP A 80 -26.04 0.03 20.25
CA ASP A 80 -25.14 1.09 20.68
C ASP A 80 -23.92 1.20 19.75
N TYR A 81 -23.33 0.06 19.34
CA TYR A 81 -22.24 0.02 18.36
C TYR A 81 -22.65 0.58 17.00
N ALA A 82 -23.84 0.23 16.48
CA ALA A 82 -24.32 0.73 15.20
C ALA A 82 -24.55 2.25 15.21
N LEU A 83 -25.03 2.80 16.33
CA LEU A 83 -25.19 4.25 16.51
C LEU A 83 -23.84 4.94 16.62
N LEU A 84 -22.88 4.33 17.32
CA LEU A 84 -21.51 4.85 17.43
C LEU A 84 -20.79 4.86 16.08
N SER A 85 -20.93 3.80 15.27
CA SER A 85 -20.32 3.74 13.93
C SER A 85 -20.85 4.85 13.04
N ALA A 86 -22.17 5.07 13.00
CA ALA A 86 -22.77 6.16 12.25
C ALA A 86 -22.22 7.53 12.70
N ARG A 87 -22.24 7.82 14.01
CA ARG A 87 -21.72 9.09 14.56
C ARG A 87 -20.24 9.30 14.24
N THR A 88 -19.45 8.24 14.24
CA THR A 88 -18.03 8.29 13.92
C THR A 88 -17.82 8.55 12.43
N ASP A 89 -18.56 7.89 11.55
CA ASP A 89 -18.52 8.13 10.10
C ASP A 89 -18.86 9.58 9.77
N ARG A 90 -19.87 10.16 10.44
CA ARG A 90 -20.19 11.60 10.34
C ARG A 90 -19.03 12.47 10.76
N ALA A 91 -18.42 12.18 11.91
CA ALA A 91 -17.32 12.97 12.42
C ALA A 91 -16.11 12.95 11.47
N VAL A 92 -15.88 11.84 10.79
CA VAL A 92 -14.86 11.73 9.73
C VAL A 92 -15.26 12.55 8.50
N ALA A 93 -16.51 12.43 8.03
CA ALA A 93 -17.01 13.17 6.87
C ALA A 93 -16.99 14.69 7.07
N GLU A 94 -17.24 15.16 8.29
CA GLU A 94 -17.19 16.58 8.68
C GLU A 94 -15.76 17.05 9.01
N GLY A 95 -14.75 16.18 8.93
CA GLY A 95 -13.36 16.49 9.27
C GLY A 95 -13.11 16.74 10.77
N ARG A 96 -14.08 16.45 11.63
CA ARG A 96 -13.97 16.56 13.10
C ARG A 96 -13.13 15.45 13.72
N LYS A 97 -13.02 14.30 13.05
CA LYS A 97 -12.25 13.14 13.51
C LYS A 97 -11.39 12.60 12.38
N LYS A 98 -10.18 12.16 12.66
CA LYS A 98 -9.31 11.56 11.63
C LYS A 98 -9.75 10.11 11.34
N PRO A 99 -9.60 9.63 10.10
CA PRO A 99 -9.96 8.25 9.74
C PRO A 99 -9.30 7.17 10.61
N ASN A 100 -8.02 7.34 10.97
CA ASN A 100 -7.31 6.36 11.81
C ASN A 100 -7.82 6.36 13.25
N GLU A 101 -8.16 7.53 13.80
CA GLU A 101 -8.73 7.64 15.15
C GLU A 101 -10.13 6.99 15.18
N ALA A 102 -10.94 7.24 14.15
CA ALA A 102 -12.24 6.60 13.95
C ALA A 102 -12.14 5.09 13.85
N PHE A 103 -11.21 4.56 13.04
CA PHE A 103 -10.99 3.13 12.92
C PHE A 103 -10.64 2.49 14.27
N HIS A 104 -9.70 3.09 15.02
CA HIS A 104 -9.30 2.55 16.32
C HIS A 104 -10.46 2.53 17.32
N GLU A 105 -11.25 3.60 17.38
CA GLU A 105 -12.43 3.69 18.26
C GLU A 105 -13.48 2.63 17.94
N LEU A 106 -13.78 2.41 16.66
CA LEU A 106 -14.73 1.37 16.26
C LEU A 106 -14.19 -0.03 16.52
N LEU A 107 -12.90 -0.25 16.30
CA LEU A 107 -12.24 -1.52 16.60
C LEU A 107 -12.32 -1.86 18.10
N VAL A 108 -12.05 -0.88 18.97
CA VAL A 108 -12.15 -1.04 20.43
C VAL A 108 -13.60 -1.28 20.86
N ALA A 109 -14.54 -0.45 20.38
CA ALA A 109 -15.95 -0.59 20.72
C ALA A 109 -16.52 -1.94 20.29
N ARG A 110 -16.11 -2.44 19.11
CA ARG A 110 -16.50 -3.76 18.64
C ARG A 110 -15.95 -4.87 19.53
N ALA A 111 -14.67 -4.78 19.89
CA ALA A 111 -14.02 -5.74 20.75
C ALA A 111 -14.65 -5.77 22.16
N ASP A 112 -14.97 -4.61 22.72
CA ASP A 112 -15.69 -4.47 24.00
C ASP A 112 -17.08 -5.11 23.96
N LEU A 113 -17.82 -4.92 22.87
CA LEU A 113 -19.11 -5.57 22.64
C LEU A 113 -18.97 -7.10 22.65
N ASP A 114 -18.02 -7.63 21.88
CA ASP A 114 -17.80 -9.06 21.77
C ASP A 114 -17.35 -9.67 23.13
N VAL A 115 -16.64 -8.92 23.97
CA VAL A 115 -16.33 -9.31 25.37
C VAL A 115 -17.57 -9.31 26.25
N ALA A 116 -18.40 -8.26 26.17
CA ALA A 116 -19.62 -8.14 26.97
C ALA A 116 -20.65 -9.24 26.65
N GLU A 117 -20.69 -9.68 25.39
CA GLU A 117 -21.57 -10.77 24.93
C GLU A 117 -20.94 -12.16 25.14
N GLY A 118 -19.76 -12.25 25.74
CA GLY A 118 -19.07 -13.51 26.03
C GLY A 118 -18.59 -14.26 24.78
N ARG A 119 -18.44 -13.56 23.64
CA ARG A 119 -17.92 -14.14 22.39
C ARG A 119 -16.41 -14.34 22.41
N GLN A 120 -15.69 -13.52 23.18
CA GLN A 120 -14.24 -13.62 23.37
C GLN A 120 -13.81 -13.14 24.76
N SER A 121 -12.64 -13.56 25.20
CA SER A 121 -12.02 -13.05 26.43
C SER A 121 -11.44 -11.64 26.25
N ARG A 122 -11.22 -10.92 27.36
CA ARG A 122 -10.58 -9.59 27.33
C ARG A 122 -9.16 -9.64 26.77
N ASP A 123 -8.41 -10.70 27.02
CA ASP A 123 -7.04 -10.85 26.53
C ASP A 123 -7.02 -11.11 25.02
N GLU A 124 -7.92 -11.96 24.51
CA GLU A 124 -8.10 -12.18 23.07
C GLU A 124 -8.53 -10.89 22.35
N ALA A 125 -9.45 -10.13 22.96
CA ALA A 125 -9.91 -8.86 22.43
C ALA A 125 -8.78 -7.82 22.32
N ASN A 126 -7.95 -7.69 23.36
CA ASN A 126 -6.79 -6.81 23.35
C ASN A 126 -5.78 -7.22 22.27
N ALA A 127 -5.48 -8.52 22.16
CA ALA A 127 -4.59 -9.03 21.13
C ALA A 127 -5.14 -8.80 19.71
N HIS A 128 -6.46 -8.92 19.51
CA HIS A 128 -7.13 -8.63 18.25
C HIS A 128 -7.02 -7.14 17.89
N ILE A 129 -7.32 -6.24 18.84
CA ILE A 129 -7.19 -4.79 18.65
C ILE A 129 -5.77 -4.44 18.23
N ASP A 130 -4.76 -4.93 18.98
CA ASP A 130 -3.36 -4.65 18.68
C ASP A 130 -2.99 -5.12 17.27
N LEU A 131 -3.44 -6.31 16.87
CA LEU A 131 -3.14 -6.92 15.57
C LEU A 131 -3.75 -6.14 14.41
N GLU A 132 -5.05 -5.83 14.49
CA GLU A 132 -5.76 -5.11 13.43
C GLU A 132 -5.28 -3.66 13.36
N TRP A 133 -5.02 -3.02 14.50
CA TRP A 133 -4.44 -1.68 14.52
C TRP A 133 -3.05 -1.64 13.89
N TYR A 134 -2.20 -2.61 14.22
CA TYR A 134 -0.87 -2.70 13.61
C TYR A 134 -0.94 -2.86 12.10
N ASN A 135 -1.82 -3.74 11.59
CA ASN A 135 -1.97 -3.99 10.15
C ASN A 135 -2.62 -2.80 9.42
N HIS A 136 -3.53 -2.08 10.06
CA HIS A 136 -4.10 -0.84 9.51
C HIS A 136 -3.03 0.23 9.28
N LEU A 137 -2.09 0.35 10.21
CA LEU A 137 -0.99 1.33 10.11
C LEU A 137 0.17 0.88 9.22
N ASN A 138 0.34 -0.43 9.04
CA ASN A 138 1.52 -1.01 8.40
C ASN A 138 1.17 -1.77 7.13
N PRO A 139 1.52 -1.27 5.94
CA PRO A 139 1.33 -2.01 4.70
C PRO A 139 2.25 -3.25 4.66
N ALA A 140 2.00 -4.10 3.67
CA ALA A 140 2.84 -5.28 3.39
C ALA A 140 4.33 -4.93 3.30
N PRO A 141 5.23 -5.81 3.78
CA PRO A 141 6.67 -5.56 3.72
C PRO A 141 7.16 -5.44 2.28
N LYS A 142 8.28 -4.75 2.09
CA LYS A 142 8.98 -4.77 0.81
C LYS A 142 9.73 -6.10 0.67
N PRO A 143 9.78 -6.73 -0.52
CA PRO A 143 10.51 -8.00 -0.69
C PRO A 143 11.97 -7.92 -0.25
N GLY A 144 12.64 -6.79 -0.48
CA GLY A 144 14.03 -6.55 -0.09
C GLY A 144 14.30 -6.46 1.42
N THR A 145 13.27 -6.34 2.28
CA THR A 145 13.47 -6.36 3.75
C THR A 145 13.39 -7.76 4.34
N ARG A 146 13.25 -8.80 3.50
CA ARG A 146 13.20 -10.19 3.96
C ARG A 146 14.51 -10.56 4.66
N VAL A 147 14.38 -11.20 5.82
CA VAL A 147 15.52 -11.79 6.52
C VAL A 147 16.01 -12.98 5.71
N THR A 148 17.28 -12.95 5.33
CA THR A 148 17.90 -13.95 4.46
C THR A 148 19.26 -14.36 5.00
N HIS A 149 19.72 -15.56 4.63
CA HIS A 149 20.96 -16.13 5.14
C HIS A 149 22.21 -15.58 4.44
N SER A 150 22.08 -15.07 3.21
CA SER A 150 23.19 -14.58 2.37
C SER A 150 22.73 -13.42 1.46
N PHE A 151 23.70 -12.70 0.86
CA PHE A 151 23.42 -11.64 -0.10
C PHE A 151 22.69 -12.14 -1.36
N GLY A 152 23.03 -13.33 -1.87
CA GLY A 152 22.34 -13.92 -3.02
C GLY A 152 20.87 -14.20 -2.75
N ALA A 153 20.58 -14.73 -1.56
CA ALA A 153 19.21 -14.92 -1.08
C ALA A 153 18.48 -13.59 -0.90
N MET A 154 19.14 -12.54 -0.38
CA MET A 154 18.59 -11.19 -0.28
C MET A 154 18.18 -10.64 -1.65
N LEU A 155 19.08 -10.73 -2.63
CA LEU A 155 18.82 -10.23 -3.97
C LEU A 155 17.69 -11.03 -4.64
N THR A 156 17.72 -12.35 -4.54
CA THR A 156 16.64 -13.21 -5.06
C THR A 156 15.30 -12.88 -4.38
N ALA A 157 15.27 -12.66 -3.07
CA ALA A 157 14.06 -12.22 -2.37
C ALA A 157 13.59 -10.84 -2.86
N SER A 158 14.51 -9.90 -3.10
CA SER A 158 14.17 -8.55 -3.56
C SER A 158 13.58 -8.50 -4.98
N LEU A 159 13.86 -9.51 -5.81
CA LEU A 159 13.36 -9.60 -7.19
C LEU A 159 12.01 -10.35 -7.30
N ASN A 160 11.55 -10.99 -6.23
CA ASN A 160 10.31 -11.77 -6.21
C ASN A 160 9.20 -11.04 -5.41
N SER A 161 7.98 -11.59 -5.44
CA SER A 161 6.87 -11.08 -4.63
C SER A 161 7.12 -11.27 -3.14
N VAL A 162 6.36 -10.55 -2.32
CA VAL A 162 6.32 -10.76 -0.87
C VAL A 162 5.85 -12.19 -0.59
N THR A 163 6.53 -12.88 0.32
CA THR A 163 6.25 -14.27 0.70
C THR A 163 6.19 -14.38 2.21
N ALA A 164 5.53 -15.40 2.76
CA ALA A 164 5.57 -15.65 4.20
C ALA A 164 7.02 -15.78 4.72
N GLY A 165 7.27 -15.26 5.92
CA GLY A 165 8.56 -15.32 6.59
C GLY A 165 8.89 -14.10 7.46
N TRP A 166 10.15 -14.01 7.86
CA TRP A 166 10.67 -12.95 8.71
C TRP A 166 11.13 -11.74 7.89
N TYR A 167 10.76 -10.54 8.31
CA TYR A 167 11.14 -9.28 7.67
C TYR A 167 11.73 -8.30 8.68
N ASN A 168 12.80 -7.61 8.30
CA ASN A 168 13.35 -6.51 9.06
C ASN A 168 12.38 -5.33 8.99
N LYS A 169 11.73 -5.04 10.10
CA LYS A 169 10.72 -3.98 10.21
C LYS A 169 11.22 -2.81 11.04
N GLU A 170 11.88 -3.13 12.15
CA GLU A 170 12.48 -2.18 13.07
C GLU A 170 13.99 -2.46 13.18
N PRO A 171 14.82 -1.48 13.54
CA PRO A 171 16.25 -1.70 13.72
C PRO A 171 16.52 -2.84 14.72
N GLY A 172 17.12 -3.93 14.26
CA GLY A 172 17.49 -5.08 15.09
C GLY A 172 16.34 -6.05 15.42
N VAL A 173 15.11 -5.78 14.99
CA VAL A 173 13.94 -6.64 15.26
C VAL A 173 13.30 -7.09 13.95
N ALA A 174 13.14 -8.42 13.83
CA ALA A 174 12.40 -9.03 12.74
C ALA A 174 10.97 -9.34 13.20
N ARG A 175 10.00 -9.08 12.33
CA ARG A 175 8.59 -9.42 12.53
C ARG A 175 8.14 -10.38 11.44
N ARG A 176 7.24 -11.30 11.78
CA ARG A 176 6.75 -12.31 10.84
C ARG A 176 5.57 -11.81 10.02
N TRP A 177 5.65 -12.04 8.72
CA TRP A 177 4.60 -11.91 7.72
C TRP A 177 4.07 -13.30 7.39
N ASP A 178 2.76 -13.53 7.46
CA ASP A 178 2.15 -14.84 7.20
C ASP A 178 1.84 -15.09 5.71
N GLY A 179 1.98 -14.07 4.87
CA GLY A 179 1.60 -14.10 3.45
C GLY A 179 0.51 -13.08 3.12
N VAL A 180 -0.31 -12.70 4.10
CA VAL A 180 -1.45 -11.80 3.94
C VAL A 180 -1.35 -10.60 4.88
N ARG A 181 -0.89 -10.80 6.12
CA ARG A 181 -0.80 -9.77 7.15
C ARG A 181 0.44 -9.94 8.04
N TRP A 182 0.75 -8.88 8.78
CA TRP A 182 1.72 -8.93 9.86
C TRP A 182 1.15 -9.69 11.04
N THR A 183 2.02 -10.46 11.70
CA THR A 183 1.72 -11.12 12.98
C THR A 183 2.32 -10.33 14.15
N MET A 184 1.91 -10.69 15.37
CA MET A 184 2.54 -10.17 16.60
C MET A 184 3.84 -10.86 16.96
N GLU A 185 4.22 -11.91 16.24
CA GLU A 185 5.49 -12.61 16.47
C GLU A 185 6.67 -11.73 16.06
N THR A 186 7.55 -11.47 17.02
CA THR A 186 8.79 -10.73 16.83
C THR A 186 9.96 -11.49 17.43
N MET A 187 11.15 -11.26 16.87
CA MET A 187 12.40 -11.79 17.41
C MET A 187 13.59 -10.90 17.03
N PRO A 188 14.73 -11.03 17.72
CA PRO A 188 15.96 -10.37 17.29
C PRO A 188 16.31 -10.74 15.85
N ALA A 189 16.69 -9.77 15.03
CA ALA A 189 17.01 -9.99 13.62
C ALA A 189 18.15 -11.01 13.43
N ALA A 190 19.09 -11.08 14.37
CA ALA A 190 20.15 -12.09 14.40
C ALA A 190 19.59 -13.52 14.56
N ALA A 191 18.59 -13.71 15.41
CA ALA A 191 17.93 -14.99 15.60
C ALA A 191 17.15 -15.41 14.35
N ALA A 192 16.40 -14.47 13.75
CA ALA A 192 15.71 -14.71 12.48
C ALA A 192 16.67 -15.11 11.36
N LYS A 193 17.85 -14.48 11.29
CA LYS A 193 18.87 -14.82 10.29
C LYS A 193 19.46 -16.22 10.51
N GLU A 194 19.63 -16.63 11.76
CA GLU A 194 20.08 -17.98 12.10
C GLU A 194 19.02 -19.03 11.77
N ILE A 195 17.74 -18.75 12.02
CA ILE A 195 16.63 -19.61 11.60
C ILE A 195 16.65 -19.78 10.07
N ALA A 196 16.71 -18.68 9.31
CA ALA A 196 16.78 -18.71 7.86
C ALA A 196 18.00 -19.49 7.33
N ARG A 197 19.12 -19.47 8.07
CA ARG A 197 20.32 -20.26 7.74
C ARG A 197 20.10 -21.75 8.02
N ARG A 198 19.54 -22.09 9.18
CA ARG A 198 19.27 -23.49 9.58
C ARG A 198 18.26 -24.14 8.65
N GLU A 199 17.17 -23.44 8.34
CA GLU A 199 16.14 -23.90 7.40
C GLU A 199 16.75 -24.21 6.03
N TRP A 200 17.65 -23.35 5.54
CA TRP A 200 18.35 -23.58 4.29
C TRP A 200 19.28 -24.80 4.34
N GLN A 201 19.94 -25.04 5.47
CA GLN A 201 20.81 -26.21 5.68
C GLN A 201 20.01 -27.52 5.85
N SER A 202 18.80 -27.45 6.40
CA SER A 202 17.96 -28.60 6.68
C SER A 202 17.14 -29.10 5.49
N VAL A 203 17.23 -28.46 4.32
CA VAL A 203 16.50 -28.91 3.13
C VAL A 203 17.00 -30.30 2.72
N THR A 204 16.23 -31.32 3.10
CA THR A 204 16.40 -32.69 2.63
C THR A 204 15.80 -32.82 1.22
N PRO A 205 16.29 -33.74 0.39
CA PRO A 205 15.82 -33.89 -0.99
C PRO A 205 14.38 -34.43 -1.14
N GLU A 206 13.61 -34.61 -0.06
CA GLU A 206 12.32 -35.31 -0.13
C GLU A 206 11.34 -34.55 -1.04
N GLY A 207 11.09 -35.12 -2.21
CA GLY A 207 10.17 -34.60 -3.22
C GLY A 207 10.71 -33.49 -4.13
N ARG A 208 11.96 -33.01 -3.97
CA ARG A 208 12.59 -32.06 -4.92
C ARG A 208 13.59 -32.77 -5.82
N GLU A 209 13.43 -32.58 -7.13
CA GLU A 209 14.37 -33.10 -8.12
C GLU A 209 15.76 -32.48 -7.92
N GLN A 210 16.76 -33.33 -7.70
CA GLN A 210 18.14 -32.89 -7.59
C GLN A 210 18.64 -32.42 -8.95
N LYS A 211 19.21 -31.21 -8.99
CA LYS A 211 19.82 -30.67 -10.19
C LYS A 211 21.16 -31.39 -10.47
N SER A 212 21.46 -31.58 -11.75
CA SER A 212 22.68 -32.25 -12.20
C SER A 212 23.90 -31.35 -12.05
N ARG A 213 24.91 -31.81 -11.31
CA ARG A 213 26.19 -31.09 -11.19
C ARG A 213 26.89 -30.97 -12.52
N THR A 214 26.87 -32.03 -13.32
CA THR A 214 27.51 -32.07 -14.64
C THR A 214 26.89 -31.04 -15.57
N THR A 215 25.56 -30.94 -15.58
CA THR A 215 24.86 -29.93 -16.38
C THR A 215 25.18 -28.52 -15.92
N ALA A 216 25.16 -28.27 -14.60
CA ALA A 216 25.52 -26.97 -14.03
C ALA A 216 26.96 -26.57 -14.37
N GLY A 217 27.91 -27.51 -14.26
CA GLY A 217 29.32 -27.28 -14.55
C GLY A 217 29.61 -27.02 -16.03
N ILE A 218 29.03 -27.82 -16.94
CA ILE A 218 29.13 -27.60 -18.39
C ILE A 218 28.54 -26.25 -18.76
N LEU A 219 27.40 -25.89 -18.17
CA LEU A 219 26.77 -24.60 -18.40
C LEU A 219 27.63 -23.44 -17.89
N GLY A 220 28.39 -23.64 -16.80
CA GLY A 220 29.37 -22.67 -16.30
C GLY A 220 30.58 -22.52 -17.23
N ILE A 221 31.06 -23.60 -17.84
CA ILE A 221 32.19 -23.52 -18.78
C ILE A 221 31.76 -22.84 -20.09
N LEU A 222 30.63 -23.26 -20.66
CA LEU A 222 30.21 -22.79 -21.99
C LEU A 222 29.50 -21.44 -21.95
N LEU A 223 28.67 -21.20 -20.93
CA LEU A 223 27.81 -20.01 -20.79
C LEU A 223 27.98 -19.31 -19.42
N GLY A 224 29.08 -19.55 -18.72
CA GLY A 224 29.32 -18.92 -17.42
C GLY A 224 29.56 -17.42 -17.50
N PHE A 225 29.97 -16.90 -18.66
CA PHE A 225 30.17 -15.47 -18.84
C PHE A 225 28.87 -14.66 -18.65
N VAL A 226 27.70 -15.23 -18.95
CA VAL A 226 26.38 -14.64 -18.63
C VAL A 226 25.78 -15.17 -17.32
N GLY A 227 26.41 -16.16 -16.67
CA GLY A 227 25.92 -16.78 -15.43
C GLY A 227 24.80 -17.80 -15.62
N ALA A 228 24.72 -18.46 -16.78
CA ALA A 228 23.66 -19.43 -17.09
C ALA A 228 23.58 -20.59 -16.07
N HIS A 229 24.72 -21.04 -15.53
CA HIS A 229 24.77 -22.05 -14.46
C HIS A 229 24.04 -21.61 -13.20
N ARG A 230 24.07 -20.33 -12.84
CA ARG A 230 23.37 -19.80 -11.66
C ARG A 230 21.86 -19.80 -11.86
N PHE A 231 21.40 -19.44 -13.07
CA PHE A 231 19.98 -19.58 -13.43
C PHE A 231 19.52 -21.04 -13.38
N TYR A 232 20.33 -21.97 -13.87
CA TYR A 232 20.04 -23.41 -13.75
C TYR A 232 19.93 -23.85 -12.30
N LEU A 233 20.85 -23.41 -11.43
CA LEU A 233 20.83 -23.69 -9.98
C LEU A 233 19.71 -22.97 -9.23
N GLY A 234 18.96 -22.07 -9.88
CA GLY A 234 17.86 -21.31 -9.30
C GLY A 234 18.29 -20.03 -8.56
N ASP A 235 19.59 -19.70 -8.58
CA ASP A 235 20.14 -18.48 -7.97
C ASP A 235 20.03 -17.31 -8.94
N LYS A 236 18.78 -16.90 -9.20
CA LYS A 236 18.46 -15.88 -10.21
C LYS A 236 19.11 -14.54 -9.89
N GLY A 237 19.16 -14.16 -8.62
CA GLY A 237 19.78 -12.90 -8.20
C GLY A 237 21.23 -12.81 -8.64
N TRP A 238 22.03 -13.81 -8.27
CA TRP A 238 23.44 -13.86 -8.65
C TRP A 238 23.67 -14.07 -10.16
N GLY A 239 22.75 -14.76 -10.86
CA GLY A 239 22.78 -14.85 -12.32
C GLY A 239 22.59 -13.49 -13.01
N VAL A 240 21.62 -12.68 -12.54
CA VAL A 240 21.39 -11.33 -13.07
C VAL A 240 22.58 -10.41 -12.81
N VAL A 241 23.19 -10.48 -11.62
CA VAL A 241 24.40 -9.70 -11.30
C VAL A 241 25.53 -10.07 -12.25
N GLN A 242 25.76 -11.36 -12.46
CA GLN A 242 26.83 -11.83 -13.35
C GLN A 242 26.59 -11.38 -14.79
N ALA A 243 25.36 -11.48 -15.30
CA ALA A 243 24.99 -10.97 -16.62
C ALA A 243 25.19 -9.45 -16.74
N ALA A 244 24.76 -8.68 -15.73
CA ALA A 244 24.92 -7.23 -15.72
C ALA A 244 26.40 -6.82 -15.71
N VAL A 245 27.23 -7.46 -14.85
CA VAL A 245 28.67 -7.22 -14.80
C VAL A 245 29.30 -7.53 -16.16
N PHE A 246 28.96 -8.66 -16.78
CA PHE A 246 29.45 -9.01 -18.10
C PHE A 246 29.10 -7.93 -19.13
N VAL A 247 27.82 -7.55 -19.28
CA VAL A 247 27.39 -6.55 -20.26
C VAL A 247 28.07 -5.19 -20.04
N LEU A 248 28.19 -4.74 -18.80
CA LEU A 248 28.78 -3.43 -18.47
C LEU A 248 30.30 -3.36 -18.65
N THR A 249 30.99 -4.49 -18.48
CA THR A 249 32.46 -4.53 -18.46
C THR A 249 33.07 -5.21 -19.67
N PHE A 250 32.28 -5.92 -20.50
CA PHE A 250 32.78 -6.68 -21.63
C PHE A 250 33.59 -5.82 -22.61
N ALA A 251 33.11 -4.61 -22.90
CA ALA A 251 33.78 -3.65 -23.79
C ALA A 251 35.15 -3.18 -23.27
N PHE A 252 35.33 -3.15 -21.94
CA PHE A 252 36.57 -2.66 -21.30
C PHE A 252 37.55 -3.78 -20.95
N THR A 253 37.04 -4.99 -20.73
CA THR A 253 37.83 -6.13 -20.22
C THR A 253 38.18 -7.15 -21.29
N PHE A 254 37.77 -6.94 -22.55
CA PHE A 254 38.01 -7.86 -23.68
C PHE A 254 37.61 -9.32 -23.36
N GLY A 255 36.55 -9.51 -22.58
CA GLY A 255 36.05 -10.83 -22.22
C GLY A 255 36.77 -11.52 -21.06
N LEU A 256 37.70 -10.88 -20.35
CA LEU A 256 38.38 -11.46 -19.18
C LEU A 256 37.39 -11.84 -18.06
N VAL A 257 36.28 -11.10 -17.95
CA VAL A 257 35.18 -11.39 -17.01
C VAL A 257 34.50 -12.73 -17.31
N GLY A 258 34.56 -13.22 -18.54
CA GLY A 258 34.06 -14.56 -18.89
C GLY A 258 34.83 -15.68 -18.19
N LEU A 259 36.11 -15.47 -17.84
CA LEU A 259 36.93 -16.44 -17.14
C LEU A 259 36.39 -16.75 -15.73
N TRP A 260 35.73 -15.79 -15.09
CA TRP A 260 35.06 -16.00 -13.80
C TRP A 260 34.01 -17.12 -13.90
N GLY A 261 33.21 -17.12 -14.96
CA GLY A 261 32.22 -18.16 -15.21
C GLY A 261 32.84 -19.55 -15.42
N VAL A 262 33.94 -19.62 -16.17
CA VAL A 262 34.68 -20.87 -16.41
C VAL A 262 35.24 -21.44 -15.11
N ILE A 263 35.83 -20.60 -14.25
CA ILE A 263 36.35 -21.00 -12.95
C ILE A 263 35.22 -21.60 -12.09
N GLU A 264 34.07 -20.94 -12.03
CA GLU A 264 32.91 -21.47 -11.28
C GLU A 264 32.40 -22.79 -11.86
N GLY A 265 32.35 -22.92 -13.19
CA GLY A 265 31.99 -24.17 -13.87
C GLY A 265 32.91 -25.33 -13.47
N ILE A 266 34.23 -25.10 -13.42
CA ILE A 266 35.20 -26.10 -12.96
C ILE A 266 35.00 -26.41 -11.48
N MET A 267 34.82 -25.39 -10.62
CA MET A 267 34.59 -25.60 -9.19
C MET A 267 33.34 -26.43 -8.89
N ILE A 268 32.27 -26.23 -9.66
CA ILE A 268 31.04 -27.04 -9.57
C ILE A 268 31.37 -28.51 -9.90
N LEU A 269 32.09 -28.78 -11.01
CA LEU A 269 32.49 -30.13 -11.39
C LEU A 269 33.40 -30.79 -10.36
N CYS A 270 34.32 -30.03 -9.77
CA CYS A 270 35.24 -30.48 -8.73
C CYS A 270 34.60 -30.64 -7.34
N LYS A 271 33.27 -30.50 -7.21
CA LYS A 271 32.55 -30.64 -5.93
C LYS A 271 33.07 -29.71 -4.84
N ALA A 272 33.48 -28.49 -5.20
CA ALA A 272 33.84 -27.48 -4.22
C ALA A 272 32.68 -27.30 -3.22
N ASN A 273 32.98 -27.25 -1.93
CA ASN A 273 31.96 -27.23 -0.87
C ASN A 273 30.94 -26.09 -1.05
N THR A 274 31.43 -24.94 -1.53
CA THR A 274 30.65 -23.74 -1.86
C THR A 274 29.57 -23.98 -2.93
N PHE A 275 29.75 -24.96 -3.82
CA PHE A 275 28.84 -25.28 -4.93
C PHE A 275 28.24 -26.69 -4.83
N SER A 276 28.19 -27.25 -3.62
CA SER A 276 27.65 -28.59 -3.37
C SER A 276 26.12 -28.67 -3.47
N ARG A 277 25.44 -27.51 -3.38
CA ARG A 277 23.97 -27.38 -3.29
C ARG A 277 23.46 -26.31 -4.26
N ASP A 278 22.18 -26.43 -4.60
CA ASP A 278 21.46 -25.42 -5.38
C ASP A 278 20.93 -24.26 -4.50
N ALA A 279 20.27 -23.27 -5.13
CA ALA A 279 19.71 -22.12 -4.41
C ALA A 279 18.64 -22.49 -3.37
N SER A 280 18.00 -23.64 -3.57
CA SER A 280 16.99 -24.20 -2.69
C SER A 280 17.57 -25.03 -1.55
N GLY A 281 18.91 -25.14 -1.46
CA GLY A 281 19.61 -25.94 -0.46
C GLY A 281 19.69 -27.43 -0.80
N VAL A 282 19.18 -27.86 -1.96
CA VAL A 282 19.16 -29.26 -2.40
C VAL A 282 20.55 -29.64 -2.92
N PRO A 283 21.16 -30.75 -2.46
CA PRO A 283 22.46 -31.19 -2.96
C PRO A 283 22.40 -31.55 -4.44
N LEU A 284 23.47 -31.23 -5.17
CA LEU A 284 23.58 -31.56 -6.59
C LEU A 284 23.90 -33.07 -6.78
N LYS A 285 23.29 -33.67 -7.80
CA LYS A 285 23.58 -35.05 -8.22
C LYS A 285 24.96 -35.15 -8.86
#